data_AF-A0A2D6SQ24-F1
#
_entry.id   AF-A0A2D6SQ24-F1
#
_cell.length_a   1.000
_cell.length_b   1.000
_cell.length_c   1.000
_cell.angle_alpha   90.00
_cell.angle_beta   90.00
_cell.angle_gamma   90.00
#
_symmetry.space_group_name_H-M   'P 1'
#
loop_
_entity.id
_entity.type
_entity.pdbx_description
1 polymer ?
#
loop_
_entity_poly.entity_id
_entity_poly.type
_entity_poly.pdbx_seq_one_letter_code
_entity_poly.pdbx_strand_id
1 'polypeptide(L)'
;MRKIMSLIVMAVFLLSFVPASLADHDKEDEHDVVSVSAGGVKVVASEGRVEVRDGIRDIKATTASNVKEKKDEVRVDVKDGKDAVRIRVKDGKTDIRTKINDKKTEVRTDIKDRKTEIKQKFEDRRQANIDNLKDMDPEKLRKIEALSAVSIDRIANVDSEKREKISALKKERLERVSHLDKEKLERISDLKKEHLEKIADLDKDKLRKIAHLDKVKLEKIANLDAKKIDKIAKLSRAKQKEIAGLDKAQIAKRLDKIKVKSVRKADDLKLRVISKQKADIAKKRFSDARKKYEDAKERYADARAKYLEAKDAGDEEGKIEHAKEVLLRSAESIIGHLEKIKSKVEESENIEEDKANDLIGRIDNQISEVESIKSDIKAAETAEEIREAAKSLKGKWNNIKHKAKAFAERVVTARIQGVVHQGQVLEKKLQWVFL
;
A
#
# COMPACT_ATOMS: atom_id res chain seq x y z
N MET A 1 19.79 -31.32 -34.60
CA MET A 1 19.39 -29.92 -34.35
C MET A 1 18.30 -29.74 -33.25
N ARG A 2 18.40 -30.41 -32.09
CA ARG A 2 17.50 -30.17 -30.93
C ARG A 2 18.21 -29.74 -29.64
N LYS A 3 19.53 -29.56 -29.67
CA LYS A 3 20.34 -29.11 -28.50
C LYS A 3 20.67 -27.61 -28.50
N ILE A 4 20.30 -26.86 -29.54
CA ILE A 4 20.58 -25.42 -29.68
C ILE A 4 19.38 -24.54 -29.25
N MET A 5 18.15 -25.07 -29.33
CA MET A 5 16.93 -24.33 -28.96
C MET A 5 16.74 -24.10 -27.44
N SER A 6 17.33 -24.90 -26.56
CA SER A 6 17.21 -24.70 -25.10
C SER A 6 18.12 -23.58 -24.56
N LEU A 7 19.05 -23.09 -25.37
CA LEU A 7 20.03 -22.05 -25.02
C LEU A 7 19.55 -20.63 -25.39
N ILE A 8 18.53 -20.51 -26.25
CA ILE A 8 17.98 -19.25 -26.73
C ILE A 8 17.00 -18.61 -25.72
N VAL A 9 16.39 -19.41 -24.83
CA VAL A 9 15.40 -18.91 -23.84
C VAL A 9 16.05 -18.22 -22.63
N MET A 10 17.36 -18.40 -22.39
CA MET A 10 18.07 -17.71 -21.29
C MET A 10 18.68 -16.35 -21.69
N ALA A 11 18.78 -16.03 -22.98
CA ALA A 11 19.38 -14.79 -23.47
C ALA A 11 18.39 -13.61 -23.55
N VAL A 12 17.08 -13.86 -23.44
CA VAL A 12 16.02 -12.83 -23.60
C VAL A 12 15.67 -12.10 -22.30
N PHE A 13 16.24 -12.49 -21.15
CA PHE A 13 15.86 -11.92 -19.84
C PHE A 13 16.83 -10.85 -19.28
N LEU A 14 17.83 -10.40 -20.05
CA LEU A 14 18.87 -9.47 -19.57
C LEU A 14 19.03 -8.16 -20.37
N LEU A 15 18.09 -7.82 -21.25
CA LEU A 15 18.17 -6.63 -22.12
C LEU A 15 16.98 -5.66 -21.99
N SER A 16 16.32 -5.60 -20.84
CA SER A 16 15.30 -4.57 -20.58
C SER A 16 15.56 -3.92 -19.24
N PHE A 17 16.16 -2.72 -19.25
CA PHE A 17 15.94 -1.60 -18.33
C PHE A 17 17.12 -0.61 -18.41
N VAL A 18 17.11 0.25 -19.43
CA VAL A 18 17.79 1.56 -19.39
C VAL A 18 16.90 2.57 -20.13
N PRO A 19 16.46 3.66 -19.49
CA PRO A 19 16.04 4.87 -20.19
C PRO A 19 17.19 5.88 -20.23
N ALA A 20 17.40 6.49 -21.40
CA ALA A 20 18.33 7.59 -21.65
C ALA A 20 17.56 8.85 -22.09
N SER A 21 17.87 9.99 -21.46
CA SER A 21 17.80 11.40 -21.94
C SER A 21 17.96 12.30 -20.69
N LEU A 22 19.03 13.08 -20.43
CA LEU A 22 19.72 14.15 -21.20
C LEU A 22 18.77 15.27 -21.65
N ALA A 23 19.12 16.56 -21.69
CA ALA A 23 19.69 17.52 -20.74
C ALA A 23 19.39 18.92 -21.36
N ASP A 24 19.28 19.93 -20.49
CA ASP A 24 19.68 21.34 -20.66
C ASP A 24 19.07 22.35 -21.66
N HIS A 25 19.00 23.58 -21.12
CA HIS A 25 19.23 24.92 -21.72
C HIS A 25 18.24 25.44 -22.78
N ASP A 26 17.97 26.74 -22.95
CA ASP A 26 18.28 28.00 -22.27
C ASP A 26 17.34 29.08 -22.88
N LYS A 27 17.14 30.16 -22.12
CA LYS A 27 17.03 31.59 -22.50
C LYS A 27 15.96 32.15 -23.47
N GLU A 28 15.49 33.31 -22.97
CA GLU A 28 14.98 34.55 -23.57
C GLU A 28 15.13 34.73 -25.10
N ASP A 29 14.12 35.38 -25.69
CA ASP A 29 14.33 36.37 -26.75
C ASP A 29 13.32 37.52 -26.64
N GLU A 30 13.87 38.69 -26.30
CA GLU A 30 13.36 40.02 -26.60
C GLU A 30 13.57 40.26 -28.11
N HIS A 31 12.54 40.68 -28.84
CA HIS A 31 12.69 41.10 -30.23
C HIS A 31 12.88 42.63 -30.33
N ASP A 32 14.10 43.06 -30.69
CA ASP A 32 14.46 43.60 -32.03
C ASP A 32 13.44 44.51 -32.73
N VAL A 33 13.71 45.65 -33.38
CA VAL A 33 14.90 46.34 -33.95
C VAL A 33 14.37 47.79 -34.28
N VAL A 34 15.09 48.90 -34.47
CA VAL A 34 16.14 49.22 -35.46
C VAL A 34 16.83 50.52 -35.03
N SER A 35 18.15 50.47 -34.90
CA SER A 35 19.08 51.60 -35.01
C SER A 35 19.44 51.87 -36.48
N VAL A 36 19.58 53.13 -36.88
CA VAL A 36 20.45 53.51 -38.02
C VAL A 36 21.38 54.65 -37.58
N SER A 37 22.62 54.27 -37.27
CA SER A 37 23.87 55.01 -37.50
C SER A 37 24.34 54.62 -38.93
N ALA A 38 25.17 55.30 -39.73
CA ALA A 38 26.19 56.31 -39.53
C ALA A 38 26.58 56.90 -40.91
N GLY A 39 27.43 57.93 -40.88
CA GLY A 39 28.33 58.32 -41.97
C GLY A 39 28.07 59.76 -42.41
N GLY A 40 28.86 60.78 -42.07
CA GLY A 40 30.26 60.84 -41.66
C GLY A 40 31.01 61.63 -42.72
N VAL A 41 31.68 62.73 -42.34
CA VAL A 41 33.04 63.12 -42.75
C VAL A 41 33.36 64.53 -42.18
N LYS A 42 34.60 64.61 -41.68
CA LYS A 42 35.31 65.74 -41.08
C LYS A 42 35.32 67.01 -41.94
N VAL A 43 35.18 68.17 -41.30
CA VAL A 43 35.78 69.43 -41.76
C VAL A 43 36.48 70.10 -40.59
N VAL A 44 37.71 70.54 -40.85
CA VAL A 44 38.65 71.15 -39.91
C VAL A 44 38.49 72.66 -39.94
N ALA A 45 38.55 73.23 -38.72
CA ALA A 45 38.95 74.60 -38.33
C ALA A 45 38.06 75.76 -38.83
N SER A 46 37.37 76.43 -37.90
CA SER A 46 37.73 77.79 -37.41
C SER A 46 37.34 78.85 -38.46
N GLU A 47 36.32 79.70 -38.33
CA GLU A 47 35.94 80.62 -37.25
C GLU A 47 34.53 81.17 -37.60
N GLY A 48 33.68 81.49 -36.59
CA GLY A 48 32.39 82.21 -36.76
C GLY A 48 31.16 81.32 -37.07
N ARG A 49 30.35 80.79 -36.15
CA ARG A 49 29.98 81.01 -34.72
C ARG A 49 28.84 81.97 -34.41
N VAL A 50 28.34 82.78 -35.34
CA VAL A 50 27.30 83.78 -34.98
C VAL A 50 25.97 83.57 -35.70
N GLU A 51 25.90 83.51 -37.03
CA GLU A 51 24.60 83.37 -37.72
C GLU A 51 23.97 81.97 -37.63
N VAL A 52 24.79 80.91 -37.67
CA VAL A 52 24.33 79.52 -37.43
C VAL A 52 23.73 79.36 -36.02
N ARG A 53 24.10 80.24 -35.09
CA ARG A 53 23.72 80.15 -33.69
C ARG A 53 22.29 80.58 -33.41
N ASP A 54 21.76 81.51 -34.20
CA ASP A 54 20.40 82.04 -34.01
C ASP A 54 19.36 81.11 -34.65
N GLY A 55 19.60 80.61 -35.86
CA GLY A 55 18.70 79.61 -36.47
C GLY A 55 18.62 78.30 -35.68
N ILE A 56 19.74 77.85 -35.09
CA ILE A 56 19.73 76.70 -34.17
C ILE A 56 18.92 77.00 -32.89
N ARG A 57 18.88 78.26 -32.44
CA ARG A 57 18.13 78.66 -31.24
C ARG A 57 16.62 78.59 -31.48
N ASP A 58 16.15 79.05 -32.63
CA ASP A 58 14.73 79.01 -32.99
C ASP A 58 14.22 77.58 -33.24
N ILE A 59 15.03 76.75 -33.90
CA ILE A 59 14.72 75.32 -34.07
C ILE A 59 14.67 74.61 -32.71
N LYS A 60 15.59 74.95 -31.79
CA LYS A 60 15.55 74.39 -30.43
C LYS A 60 14.34 74.86 -29.65
N ALA A 61 13.93 76.12 -29.78
CA ALA A 61 12.77 76.68 -29.08
C ALA A 61 11.45 76.03 -29.56
N THR A 62 11.27 75.90 -30.88
CA THR A 62 10.11 75.22 -31.47
C THR A 62 10.09 73.73 -31.13
N THR A 63 11.24 73.05 -31.21
CA THR A 63 11.35 71.63 -30.81
C THR A 63 11.03 71.45 -29.33
N ALA A 64 11.52 72.34 -28.46
CA ALA A 64 11.24 72.28 -27.02
C ALA A 64 9.77 72.52 -26.70
N SER A 65 9.09 73.43 -27.42
CA SER A 65 7.65 73.66 -27.28
C SER A 65 6.85 72.42 -27.67
N ASN A 66 7.15 71.82 -28.82
CA ASN A 66 6.48 70.61 -29.30
C ASN A 66 6.71 69.41 -28.37
N VAL A 67 7.92 69.28 -27.82
CA VAL A 67 8.24 68.24 -26.82
C VAL A 67 7.48 68.48 -25.52
N LYS A 68 7.33 69.74 -25.08
CA LYS A 68 6.57 70.08 -23.87
C LYS A 68 5.08 69.78 -24.05
N GLU A 69 4.50 70.15 -25.18
CA GLU A 69 3.10 69.88 -25.52
C GLU A 69 2.81 68.38 -25.57
N LYS A 70 3.63 67.60 -26.28
CA LYS A 70 3.53 66.13 -26.29
C LYS A 70 3.72 65.52 -24.90
N LYS A 71 4.59 66.08 -24.07
CA LYS A 71 4.80 65.62 -22.70
C LYS A 71 3.59 65.89 -21.81
N ASP A 72 2.93 67.04 -22.00
CA ASP A 72 1.71 67.39 -21.28
C ASP A 72 0.53 66.53 -21.74
N GLU A 73 0.41 66.25 -23.04
CA GLU A 73 -0.55 65.29 -23.62
C GLU A 73 -0.38 63.88 -23.03
N VAL A 74 0.84 63.33 -23.10
CA VAL A 74 1.17 62.03 -22.49
C VAL A 74 0.88 62.01 -20.98
N ARG A 75 1.09 63.14 -20.29
CA ARG A 75 0.80 63.25 -18.85
C ARG A 75 -0.70 63.19 -18.55
N VAL A 76 -1.52 63.82 -19.39
CA VAL A 76 -2.99 63.77 -19.27
C VAL A 76 -3.48 62.35 -19.55
N ASP A 77 -3.03 61.72 -20.64
CA ASP A 77 -3.41 60.35 -20.98
C ASP A 77 -3.04 59.33 -19.88
N VAL A 78 -1.84 59.47 -19.30
CA VAL A 78 -1.41 58.63 -18.17
C VAL A 78 -2.27 58.86 -16.93
N LYS A 79 -2.71 60.10 -16.68
CA LYS A 79 -3.57 60.42 -15.54
C LYS A 79 -4.98 59.85 -15.74
N ASP A 80 -5.55 60.03 -16.92
CA ASP A 80 -6.88 59.53 -17.29
C ASP A 80 -6.89 57.99 -17.31
N GLY A 81 -5.82 57.37 -17.82
CA GLY A 81 -5.61 55.92 -17.74
C GLY A 81 -5.56 55.42 -16.29
N LYS A 82 -4.85 56.13 -15.40
CA LYS A 82 -4.80 55.79 -13.96
C LYS A 82 -6.16 55.94 -13.27
N ASP A 83 -6.90 57.00 -13.58
CA ASP A 83 -8.21 57.24 -13.00
C ASP A 83 -9.26 56.23 -13.52
N ALA A 84 -9.20 55.87 -14.80
CA ALA A 84 -10.03 54.80 -15.38
C ALA A 84 -9.74 53.42 -14.75
N VAL A 85 -8.46 53.10 -14.48
CA VAL A 85 -8.09 51.87 -13.74
C VAL A 85 -8.61 51.94 -12.30
N ARG A 86 -8.49 53.09 -11.62
CA ARG A 86 -8.99 53.27 -10.25
C ARG A 86 -10.51 53.09 -10.16
N ILE A 87 -11.26 53.63 -11.11
CA ILE A 87 -12.72 53.48 -11.17
C ILE A 87 -13.09 52.01 -11.37
N ARG A 88 -12.51 51.35 -12.38
CA ARG A 88 -12.73 49.91 -12.62
C ARG A 88 -12.44 49.04 -11.41
N VAL A 89 -11.36 49.32 -10.67
CA VAL A 89 -11.02 48.58 -9.44
C VAL A 89 -12.03 48.84 -8.32
N LYS A 90 -12.55 50.06 -8.19
CA LYS A 90 -13.60 50.39 -7.21
C LYS A 90 -14.90 49.65 -7.54
N ASP A 91 -15.34 49.71 -8.79
CA ASP A 91 -16.57 49.07 -9.27
C ASP A 91 -16.47 47.54 -9.15
N GLY A 92 -15.34 46.95 -9.54
CA GLY A 92 -15.08 45.53 -9.35
C GLY A 92 -15.10 45.12 -7.86
N LYS A 93 -14.58 45.96 -6.96
CA LYS A 93 -14.65 45.70 -5.50
C LYS A 93 -16.09 45.78 -4.98
N THR A 94 -16.89 46.74 -5.45
CA THR A 94 -18.30 46.83 -5.05
C THR A 94 -19.10 45.64 -5.57
N ASP A 95 -18.89 45.22 -6.81
CA ASP A 95 -19.56 44.04 -7.39
C ASP A 95 -19.20 42.76 -6.64
N ILE A 96 -17.92 42.56 -6.32
CA ILE A 96 -17.47 41.42 -5.51
C ILE A 96 -18.12 41.48 -4.13
N ARG A 97 -18.19 42.66 -3.49
CA ARG A 97 -18.80 42.82 -2.17
C ARG A 97 -20.29 42.50 -2.17
N THR A 98 -21.03 42.95 -3.17
CA THR A 98 -22.46 42.65 -3.33
C THR A 98 -22.67 41.15 -3.54
N LYS A 99 -21.94 40.54 -4.47
CA LYS A 99 -21.98 39.08 -4.71
C LYS A 99 -21.65 38.25 -3.47
N ILE A 100 -20.70 38.69 -2.66
CA ILE A 100 -20.36 38.02 -1.39
C ILE A 100 -21.50 38.15 -0.39
N ASN A 101 -22.11 39.32 -0.27
CA ASN A 101 -23.24 39.54 0.65
C ASN A 101 -24.45 38.71 0.25
N ASP A 102 -24.78 38.65 -1.04
CA ASP A 102 -25.90 37.85 -1.57
C ASP A 102 -25.68 36.36 -1.30
N LYS A 103 -24.47 35.85 -1.58
CA LYS A 103 -24.13 34.46 -1.22
C LYS A 103 -24.17 34.23 0.29
N LYS A 104 -23.78 35.21 1.09
CA LYS A 104 -23.82 35.11 2.56
C LYS A 104 -25.25 35.05 3.09
N THR A 105 -26.18 35.80 2.51
CA THR A 105 -27.60 35.73 2.88
C THR A 105 -28.22 34.42 2.44
N GLU A 106 -27.92 33.95 1.22
CA GLU A 106 -28.34 32.64 0.69
C GLU A 106 -27.86 31.48 1.59
N VAL A 107 -26.56 31.43 1.92
CA VAL A 107 -26.03 30.40 2.84
C VAL A 107 -26.70 30.50 4.22
N ARG A 108 -27.04 31.70 4.69
CA ARG A 108 -27.70 31.89 5.98
C ARG A 108 -29.14 31.37 5.96
N THR A 109 -29.88 31.57 4.87
CA THR A 109 -31.22 31.01 4.71
C THR A 109 -31.16 29.49 4.61
N ASP A 110 -30.25 28.93 3.82
CA ASP A 110 -30.09 27.48 3.67
C ASP A 110 -29.76 26.78 4.99
N ILE A 111 -28.90 27.39 5.81
CA ILE A 111 -28.58 26.86 7.15
C ILE A 111 -29.80 26.88 8.06
N LYS A 112 -30.62 27.93 7.98
CA LYS A 112 -31.85 28.06 8.78
C LYS A 112 -32.88 27.01 8.38
N ASP A 113 -33.07 26.81 7.09
CA ASP A 113 -34.04 25.86 6.53
C ASP A 113 -33.61 24.41 6.79
N ARG A 114 -32.31 24.09 6.65
CA ARG A 114 -31.79 22.78 7.07
C ARG A 114 -31.94 22.54 8.56
N LYS A 115 -31.80 23.58 9.39
CA LYS A 115 -32.00 23.47 10.84
C LYS A 115 -33.45 23.17 11.20
N THR A 116 -34.42 23.82 10.55
CA THR A 116 -35.85 23.55 10.78
C THR A 116 -36.23 22.16 10.28
N GLU A 117 -35.73 21.74 9.12
CA GLU A 117 -35.94 20.39 8.58
C GLU A 117 -35.39 19.29 9.51
N ILE A 118 -34.16 19.47 10.02
CA ILE A 118 -33.57 18.53 10.99
C ILE A 118 -34.42 18.46 12.26
N LYS A 119 -34.88 19.60 12.78
CA LYS A 119 -35.72 19.63 13.98
C LYS A 119 -37.03 18.88 13.77
N GLN A 120 -37.69 19.11 12.63
CA GLN A 120 -38.93 18.41 12.29
C GLN A 120 -38.71 16.89 12.21
N LYS A 121 -37.65 16.45 11.52
CA LYS A 121 -37.28 15.02 11.43
C LYS A 121 -37.05 14.37 12.80
N PHE A 122 -36.50 15.11 13.77
CA PHE A 122 -36.33 14.60 15.13
C PHE A 122 -37.66 14.43 15.86
N GLU A 123 -38.58 15.39 15.74
CA GLU A 123 -39.92 15.29 16.35
C GLU A 123 -40.75 14.19 15.70
N ASP A 124 -40.74 14.09 14.37
CA ASP A 124 -41.45 13.03 13.64
C ASP A 124 -40.98 11.64 14.08
N ARG A 125 -39.66 11.45 14.22
CA ARG A 125 -39.05 10.20 14.71
C ARG A 125 -39.40 9.92 16.16
N ARG A 126 -39.45 10.95 17.01
CA ARG A 126 -39.87 10.82 18.41
C ARG A 126 -41.34 10.40 18.50
N GLN A 127 -42.21 11.01 17.72
CA GLN A 127 -43.62 10.66 17.68
C GLN A 127 -43.82 9.22 17.18
N ALA A 128 -43.13 8.82 16.11
CA ALA A 128 -43.15 7.44 15.63
C ALA A 128 -42.69 6.44 16.70
N ASN A 129 -41.68 6.78 17.51
CA ASN A 129 -41.25 5.92 18.62
C ASN A 129 -42.33 5.81 19.70
N ILE A 130 -43.02 6.89 20.04
CA ILE A 130 -44.16 6.86 20.98
C ILE A 130 -45.25 5.96 20.42
N ASP A 131 -45.61 6.13 19.15
CA ASP A 131 -46.65 5.36 18.50
C ASP A 131 -46.33 3.86 18.43
N ASN A 132 -45.06 3.51 18.23
CA ASN A 132 -44.58 2.12 18.18
C ASN A 132 -44.51 1.43 19.56
N LEU A 133 -44.48 2.20 20.65
CA LEU A 133 -44.30 1.71 22.02
C LEU A 133 -45.56 1.84 22.88
N LYS A 134 -46.56 2.62 22.47
CA LYS A 134 -47.74 2.98 23.28
C LYS A 134 -48.56 1.78 23.80
N ASP A 135 -48.62 0.70 23.02
CA ASP A 135 -49.42 -0.49 23.34
C ASP A 135 -48.63 -1.58 24.08
N MET A 136 -47.38 -1.28 24.49
CA MET A 136 -46.54 -2.23 25.19
C MET A 136 -46.88 -2.36 26.68
N ASP A 137 -46.58 -3.52 27.24
CA ASP A 137 -46.71 -3.78 28.67
C ASP A 137 -45.87 -2.78 29.52
N PRO A 138 -46.44 -2.20 30.59
CA PRO A 138 -45.76 -1.20 31.42
C PRO A 138 -44.44 -1.66 32.04
N GLU A 139 -44.30 -2.95 32.37
CA GLU A 139 -43.06 -3.49 32.94
C GLU A 139 -41.96 -3.53 31.89
N LYS A 140 -42.31 -3.86 30.64
CA LYS A 140 -41.38 -3.85 29.51
C LYS A 140 -40.97 -2.43 29.13
N LEU A 141 -41.91 -1.48 29.15
CA LEU A 141 -41.63 -0.06 28.93
C LEU A 141 -40.62 0.48 29.94
N ARG A 142 -40.79 0.21 31.24
CA ARG A 142 -39.83 0.62 32.28
C ARG A 142 -38.40 0.13 32.03
N LYS A 143 -38.25 -1.08 31.48
CA LYS A 143 -36.92 -1.63 31.14
C LYS A 143 -36.31 -0.89 29.94
N ILE A 144 -37.12 -0.52 28.95
CA ILE A 144 -36.68 0.22 27.76
C ILE A 144 -36.37 1.69 28.10
N GLU A 145 -37.19 2.34 28.93
CA GLU A 145 -36.99 3.73 29.38
C GLU A 145 -35.68 3.92 30.15
N ALA A 146 -35.19 2.88 30.82
CA ALA A 146 -33.90 2.90 31.50
C ALA A 146 -32.69 2.89 30.52
N LEU A 147 -32.92 2.75 29.21
CA LEU A 147 -31.88 2.75 28.18
C LEU A 147 -31.61 4.16 27.63
N SER A 148 -30.52 4.31 26.87
CA SER A 148 -30.24 5.55 26.15
C SER A 148 -31.26 5.82 25.04
N ALA A 149 -31.51 7.10 24.72
CA ALA A 149 -32.43 7.49 23.64
C ALA A 149 -32.13 6.78 22.30
N VAL A 150 -30.84 6.56 21.98
CA VAL A 150 -30.41 5.83 20.78
C VAL A 150 -30.82 4.36 20.83
N SER A 151 -30.75 3.73 22.00
CA SER A 151 -31.14 2.34 22.20
C SER A 151 -32.66 2.18 22.09
N ILE A 152 -33.41 3.08 22.71
CA ILE A 152 -34.87 3.13 22.64
C ILE A 152 -35.31 3.25 21.20
N ASP A 153 -34.74 4.19 20.46
CA ASP A 153 -35.07 4.40 19.06
C ASP A 153 -34.85 3.15 18.20
N ARG A 154 -33.73 2.45 18.40
CA ARG A 154 -33.45 1.23 17.63
C ARG A 154 -34.47 0.14 17.92
N ILE A 155 -34.81 -0.06 19.19
CA ILE A 155 -35.81 -1.06 19.62
C ILE A 155 -37.21 -0.65 19.13
N ALA A 156 -37.58 0.62 19.24
CA ALA A 156 -38.87 1.18 18.81
C ALA A 156 -39.08 1.08 17.29
N ASN A 157 -38.01 0.97 16.50
CA ASN A 157 -38.11 0.82 15.05
C ASN A 157 -37.99 -0.63 14.55
N VAL A 158 -37.88 -1.62 15.45
CA VAL A 158 -38.00 -3.05 15.11
C VAL A 158 -39.47 -3.41 14.83
N ASP A 159 -39.70 -4.46 14.05
CA ASP A 159 -41.03 -5.06 13.90
C ASP A 159 -41.70 -5.41 15.24
N SER A 160 -43.02 -5.30 15.31
CA SER A 160 -43.80 -5.46 16.56
C SER A 160 -43.56 -6.81 17.26
N GLU A 161 -43.59 -7.94 16.54
CA GLU A 161 -43.42 -9.27 17.12
C GLU A 161 -41.99 -9.46 17.65
N LYS A 162 -41.01 -8.97 16.89
CA LYS A 162 -39.60 -9.04 17.25
C LYS A 162 -39.28 -8.14 18.44
N ARG A 163 -39.87 -6.95 18.49
CA ARG A 163 -39.76 -6.01 19.61
C ARG A 163 -40.25 -6.64 20.90
N GLU A 164 -41.39 -7.35 20.86
CA GLU A 164 -41.94 -8.08 22.00
C GLU A 164 -40.98 -9.15 22.56
N LYS A 165 -40.26 -9.85 21.67
CA LYS A 165 -39.24 -10.83 22.07
C LYS A 165 -38.02 -10.18 22.71
N ILE A 166 -37.55 -9.05 22.17
CA ILE A 166 -36.41 -8.29 22.73
C ILE A 166 -36.76 -7.73 24.10
N SER A 167 -37.91 -7.07 24.22
CA SER A 167 -38.34 -6.37 25.44
C SER A 167 -38.69 -7.32 26.59
N ALA A 168 -38.98 -8.60 26.29
CA ALA A 168 -39.16 -9.66 27.27
C ALA A 168 -37.84 -10.08 27.95
N LEU A 169 -36.67 -9.66 27.45
CA LEU A 169 -35.39 -9.96 28.06
C LEU A 169 -35.23 -9.25 29.43
N LYS A 170 -34.41 -9.86 30.29
CA LYS A 170 -33.98 -9.21 31.55
C LYS A 170 -33.19 -7.93 31.24
N LYS A 171 -33.18 -6.99 32.18
CA LYS A 171 -32.59 -5.66 32.03
C LYS A 171 -31.14 -5.71 31.51
N GLU A 172 -30.31 -6.61 32.06
CA GLU A 172 -28.89 -6.72 31.71
C GLU A 172 -28.70 -7.23 30.27
N ARG A 173 -29.56 -8.15 29.83
CA ARG A 173 -29.55 -8.69 28.46
C ARG A 173 -30.07 -7.65 27.47
N LEU A 174 -31.14 -6.95 27.85
CA LEU A 174 -31.75 -5.88 27.06
C LEU A 174 -30.74 -4.76 26.77
N GLU A 175 -29.98 -4.34 27.78
CA GLU A 175 -28.92 -3.33 27.63
C GLU A 175 -27.82 -3.77 26.66
N ARG A 176 -27.45 -5.06 26.67
CA ARG A 176 -26.42 -5.58 25.74
C ARG A 176 -26.92 -5.61 24.30
N VAL A 177 -28.15 -6.09 24.08
CA VAL A 177 -28.72 -6.20 22.73
C VAL A 177 -29.10 -4.84 22.15
N SER A 178 -29.50 -3.86 22.96
CA SER A 178 -29.94 -2.55 22.49
C SER A 178 -28.83 -1.74 21.77
N HIS A 179 -27.57 -2.13 21.96
CA HIS A 179 -26.44 -1.57 21.27
C HIS A 179 -26.26 -2.05 19.83
N LEU A 180 -27.04 -3.03 19.38
CA LEU A 180 -27.12 -3.48 17.99
C LEU A 180 -27.96 -2.49 17.16
N ASP A 181 -27.78 -2.50 15.84
CA ASP A 181 -28.64 -1.77 14.91
C ASP A 181 -29.97 -2.53 14.68
N LYS A 182 -30.92 -1.87 14.00
CA LYS A 182 -32.25 -2.45 13.71
C LYS A 182 -32.17 -3.81 13.02
N GLU A 183 -31.35 -3.93 11.97
CA GLU A 183 -31.23 -5.16 11.18
C GLU A 183 -30.68 -6.34 12.02
N LYS A 184 -29.68 -6.08 12.85
CA LYS A 184 -29.12 -7.09 13.76
C LYS A 184 -30.10 -7.46 14.88
N LEU A 185 -30.82 -6.48 15.44
CA LEU A 185 -31.88 -6.73 16.42
C LEU A 185 -32.96 -7.64 15.83
N GLU A 186 -33.41 -7.37 14.61
CA GLU A 186 -34.39 -8.22 13.92
C GLU A 186 -33.87 -9.65 13.75
N ARG A 187 -32.62 -9.83 13.30
CA ARG A 187 -32.01 -11.16 13.11
C ARG A 187 -31.92 -11.98 14.39
N ILE A 188 -31.48 -11.37 15.49
CA ILE A 188 -31.39 -12.11 16.77
C ILE A 188 -32.77 -12.41 17.35
N SER A 189 -33.77 -11.59 17.05
CA SER A 189 -35.15 -11.76 17.55
C SER A 189 -35.90 -12.88 16.83
N ASP A 190 -35.43 -13.28 15.65
CA ASP A 190 -35.96 -14.43 14.93
C ASP A 190 -35.60 -15.78 15.58
N LEU A 191 -34.69 -15.77 16.56
CA LEU A 191 -34.28 -16.95 17.32
C LEU A 191 -35.36 -17.40 18.31
N LYS A 192 -35.35 -18.68 18.65
CA LYS A 192 -36.10 -19.21 19.79
C LYS A 192 -35.66 -18.50 21.08
N LYS A 193 -36.58 -18.32 22.04
CA LYS A 193 -36.35 -17.62 23.30
C LYS A 193 -35.05 -18.05 24.00
N GLU A 194 -34.84 -19.36 24.16
CA GLU A 194 -33.63 -19.91 24.80
C GLU A 194 -32.34 -19.54 24.07
N HIS A 195 -32.37 -19.52 22.73
CA HIS A 195 -31.21 -19.16 21.91
C HIS A 195 -30.96 -17.66 21.94
N LEU A 196 -32.02 -16.84 21.88
CA LEU A 196 -31.92 -15.39 22.04
C LEU A 196 -31.28 -15.05 23.39
N GLU A 197 -31.73 -15.67 24.47
CA GLU A 197 -31.19 -15.47 25.81
C GLU A 197 -29.70 -15.83 25.91
N LYS A 198 -29.30 -16.99 25.36
CA LYS A 198 -27.88 -17.40 25.32
C LYS A 198 -27.01 -16.44 24.50
N ILE A 199 -27.52 -15.94 23.39
CA ILE A 199 -26.80 -14.97 22.56
C ILE A 199 -26.72 -13.62 23.26
N ALA A 200 -27.77 -13.19 23.95
CA ALA A 200 -27.83 -11.96 24.73
C ALA A 200 -26.98 -11.99 26.02
N ASP A 201 -26.59 -13.17 26.48
CA ASP A 201 -25.63 -13.33 27.58
C ASP A 201 -24.19 -12.94 27.21
N LEU A 202 -23.90 -12.79 25.90
CA LEU A 202 -22.62 -12.29 25.44
C LEU A 202 -22.47 -10.79 25.75
N ASP A 203 -21.24 -10.36 26.02
CA ASP A 203 -20.94 -8.93 26.10
C ASP A 203 -21.23 -8.22 24.77
N LYS A 204 -21.43 -6.91 24.87
CA LYS A 204 -21.76 -6.01 23.76
C LYS A 204 -20.88 -6.22 22.52
N ASP A 205 -19.58 -6.40 22.71
CA ASP A 205 -18.62 -6.48 21.61
C ASP A 205 -18.69 -7.83 20.90
N LYS A 206 -18.80 -8.93 21.66
CA LYS A 206 -18.99 -10.27 21.09
C LYS A 206 -20.33 -10.38 20.37
N LEU A 207 -21.39 -9.82 20.96
CA LEU A 207 -22.71 -9.81 20.37
C LEU A 207 -22.71 -9.07 19.02
N ARG A 208 -22.12 -7.86 18.97
CA ARG A 208 -21.95 -7.09 17.72
C ARG A 208 -21.21 -7.88 16.64
N LYS A 209 -20.21 -8.69 17.04
CA LYS A 209 -19.42 -9.50 16.11
C LYS A 209 -20.22 -10.64 15.51
N ILE A 210 -21.11 -11.30 16.24
CA ILE A 210 -21.84 -12.47 15.73
C ILE A 210 -23.23 -12.16 15.17
N ALA A 211 -23.87 -11.06 15.60
CA ALA A 211 -25.26 -10.72 15.21
C ALA A 211 -25.46 -10.39 13.72
N HIS A 212 -24.38 -10.34 12.94
CA HIS A 212 -24.46 -10.22 11.48
C HIS A 212 -24.82 -11.54 10.76
N LEU A 213 -24.78 -12.67 11.46
CA LEU A 213 -25.11 -13.98 10.92
C LEU A 213 -26.63 -14.13 10.79
N ASP A 214 -27.06 -14.98 9.85
CA ASP A 214 -28.47 -15.32 9.70
C ASP A 214 -28.99 -16.18 10.88
N LYS A 215 -30.32 -16.28 10.97
CA LYS A 215 -31.02 -17.07 12.00
C LYS A 215 -30.45 -18.48 12.15
N VAL A 216 -30.34 -19.21 11.04
CA VAL A 216 -29.90 -20.63 11.04
C VAL A 216 -28.51 -20.77 11.64
N LYS A 217 -27.58 -19.90 11.26
CA LYS A 217 -26.21 -19.87 11.77
C LYS A 217 -26.16 -19.47 13.24
N LEU A 218 -26.96 -18.49 13.66
CA LEU A 218 -27.06 -18.07 15.06
C LEU A 218 -27.63 -19.17 15.96
N GLU A 219 -28.64 -19.92 15.50
CA GLU A 219 -29.18 -21.08 16.23
C GLU A 219 -28.13 -22.17 16.41
N LYS A 220 -27.34 -22.46 15.38
CA LYS A 220 -26.21 -23.41 15.49
C LYS A 220 -25.18 -22.95 16.52
N ILE A 221 -24.86 -21.66 16.57
CA ILE A 221 -23.93 -21.09 17.55
C ILE A 221 -24.51 -21.16 18.96
N ALA A 222 -25.79 -20.82 19.14
CA ALA A 222 -26.47 -20.85 20.43
C ALA A 222 -26.60 -22.25 21.03
N ASN A 223 -26.50 -23.30 20.21
CA ASN A 223 -26.45 -24.71 20.63
C ASN A 223 -25.07 -25.16 21.17
N LEU A 224 -24.05 -24.29 21.11
CA LEU A 224 -22.72 -24.57 21.63
C LEU A 224 -22.58 -24.13 23.08
N ASP A 225 -21.52 -24.60 23.74
CA ASP A 225 -21.13 -24.09 25.06
C ASP A 225 -20.58 -22.66 24.99
N ALA A 226 -20.67 -21.93 26.09
CA ALA A 226 -20.26 -20.53 26.18
C ALA A 226 -18.79 -20.31 25.76
N LYS A 227 -17.88 -21.26 26.06
CA LYS A 227 -16.46 -21.15 25.67
C LYS A 227 -16.28 -21.23 24.16
N LYS A 228 -17.04 -22.10 23.47
CA LYS A 228 -17.03 -22.17 22.00
C LYS A 228 -17.62 -20.93 21.36
N ILE A 229 -18.72 -20.38 21.91
CA ILE A 229 -19.31 -19.13 21.42
C ILE A 229 -18.32 -17.97 21.56
N ASP A 230 -17.64 -17.87 22.70
CA ASP A 230 -16.57 -16.89 22.93
C ASP A 230 -15.43 -17.02 21.91
N LYS A 231 -14.99 -18.26 21.62
CA LYS A 231 -14.00 -18.53 20.57
C LYS A 231 -14.50 -18.05 19.20
N ILE A 232 -15.74 -18.33 18.82
CA ILE A 232 -16.32 -17.92 17.53
C ILE A 232 -16.36 -16.40 17.41
N ALA A 233 -16.80 -15.70 18.46
CA ALA A 233 -16.87 -14.24 18.47
C ALA A 233 -15.49 -13.57 18.30
N LYS A 234 -14.39 -14.26 18.62
CA LYS A 234 -13.00 -13.79 18.42
C LYS A 234 -12.45 -14.03 17.00
N LEU A 235 -13.17 -14.74 16.14
CA LEU A 235 -12.77 -15.02 14.76
C LEU A 235 -13.15 -13.88 13.81
N SER A 236 -12.57 -13.87 12.59
CA SER A 236 -12.98 -12.93 11.54
C SER A 236 -14.38 -13.28 11.02
N ARG A 237 -15.08 -12.31 10.40
CA ARG A 237 -16.44 -12.52 9.87
C ARG A 237 -16.50 -13.68 8.87
N ALA A 238 -15.50 -13.78 8.00
CA ALA A 238 -15.40 -14.88 7.04
C ALA A 238 -15.33 -16.26 7.74
N LYS A 239 -14.48 -16.39 8.76
CA LYS A 239 -14.36 -17.62 9.54
C LYS A 239 -15.61 -17.92 10.36
N GLN A 240 -16.28 -16.89 10.90
CA GLN A 240 -17.57 -17.06 11.59
C GLN A 240 -18.62 -17.63 10.63
N LYS A 241 -18.71 -17.12 9.40
CA LYS A 241 -19.61 -17.64 8.37
C LYS A 241 -19.26 -19.08 7.96
N GLU A 242 -17.99 -19.39 7.75
CA GLU A 242 -17.49 -20.75 7.44
C GLU A 242 -17.89 -21.73 8.54
N ILE A 243 -17.53 -21.42 9.79
CA ILE A 243 -17.78 -22.30 10.94
C ILE A 243 -19.27 -22.48 11.19
N ALA A 244 -20.06 -21.42 11.10
CA ALA A 244 -21.51 -21.53 11.29
C ALA A 244 -22.22 -22.29 10.14
N GLY A 245 -21.55 -22.48 9.00
CA GLY A 245 -22.02 -23.34 7.92
C GLY A 245 -21.90 -24.84 8.22
N LEU A 246 -20.95 -25.23 9.09
CA LEU A 246 -20.64 -26.62 9.40
C LEU A 246 -21.66 -27.29 10.34
N ASP A 247 -21.52 -28.60 10.54
CA ASP A 247 -22.24 -29.34 11.58
C ASP A 247 -21.59 -29.17 12.98
N LYS A 248 -22.30 -29.58 14.03
CA LYS A 248 -21.84 -29.41 15.43
C LYS A 248 -20.50 -30.10 15.72
N ALA A 249 -20.26 -31.29 15.17
CA ALA A 249 -19.05 -32.07 15.42
C ALA A 249 -17.84 -31.45 14.69
N GLN A 250 -18.05 -31.01 13.45
CA GLN A 250 -17.08 -30.29 12.64
C GLN A 250 -16.71 -28.94 13.26
N ILE A 251 -17.70 -28.20 13.79
CA ILE A 251 -17.46 -26.96 14.54
C ILE A 251 -16.50 -27.23 15.71
N ALA A 252 -16.77 -28.24 16.53
CA ALA A 252 -15.92 -28.58 17.67
C ALA A 252 -14.48 -28.89 17.22
N LYS A 253 -14.32 -29.78 16.24
CA LYS A 253 -13.01 -30.15 15.68
C LYS A 253 -12.27 -28.94 15.10
N ARG A 254 -12.98 -28.00 14.47
CA ARG A 254 -12.39 -26.79 13.90
C ARG A 254 -11.95 -25.82 14.99
N LEU A 255 -12.77 -25.62 16.02
CA LEU A 255 -12.48 -24.74 17.15
C LEU A 255 -11.34 -25.26 18.02
N ASP A 256 -11.16 -26.57 18.15
CA ASP A 256 -10.04 -27.18 18.89
C ASP A 256 -8.69 -26.94 18.21
N LYS A 257 -8.68 -26.96 16.87
CA LYS A 257 -7.49 -26.59 16.08
C LYS A 257 -7.14 -25.10 16.17
N ILE A 258 -8.08 -24.24 16.57
CA ILE A 258 -7.85 -22.80 16.65
C ILE A 258 -7.24 -22.44 18.00
N LYS A 259 -5.98 -21.99 17.95
CA LYS A 259 -5.29 -21.37 19.07
C LYS A 259 -5.56 -19.86 19.05
N VAL A 260 -6.13 -19.33 20.13
CA VAL A 260 -6.33 -17.89 20.31
C VAL A 260 -5.10 -17.33 21.02
N LYS A 261 -4.36 -16.44 20.36
CA LYS A 261 -3.26 -15.69 20.95
C LYS A 261 -3.68 -14.23 21.13
N SER A 262 -3.31 -13.63 22.26
CA SER A 262 -3.48 -12.20 22.50
C SER A 262 -2.37 -11.43 21.81
N VAL A 263 -2.72 -10.39 21.07
CA VAL A 263 -1.78 -9.50 20.38
C VAL A 263 -1.85 -8.13 21.05
N ARG A 264 -0.76 -7.70 21.67
CA ARG A 264 -0.62 -6.37 22.28
C ARG A 264 0.20 -5.45 21.38
N LYS A 265 1.30 -5.96 20.81
CA LYS A 265 2.24 -5.21 19.96
C LYS A 265 2.39 -5.89 18.59
N ALA A 266 2.93 -5.16 17.62
CA ALA A 266 3.17 -5.68 16.27
C ALA A 266 4.13 -6.88 16.29
N ASP A 267 5.09 -6.91 17.22
CA ASP A 267 6.04 -8.01 17.35
C ASP A 267 5.38 -9.34 17.75
N ASP A 268 4.21 -9.32 18.41
CA ASP A 268 3.46 -10.55 18.75
C ASP A 268 2.92 -11.27 17.50
N LEU A 269 2.97 -10.63 16.32
CA LEU A 269 2.56 -11.19 15.04
C LEU A 269 3.68 -11.93 14.32
N LYS A 270 4.93 -11.71 14.74
CA LYS A 270 6.09 -12.40 14.19
C LYS A 270 6.10 -13.85 14.71
N LEU A 271 6.48 -14.80 13.85
CA LEU A 271 6.62 -16.20 14.29
C LEU A 271 7.92 -16.44 15.04
N ARG A 272 8.91 -15.57 14.85
CA ARG A 272 10.19 -15.59 15.53
C ARG A 272 10.61 -14.18 15.92
N VAL A 273 11.16 -14.03 17.12
CA VAL A 273 11.79 -12.78 17.57
C VAL A 273 13.25 -12.81 17.18
N ILE A 274 13.61 -12.03 16.16
CA ILE A 274 15.01 -11.80 15.80
C ILE A 274 15.37 -10.45 16.43
N SER A 275 16.43 -10.40 17.25
CA SER A 275 16.90 -9.13 17.78
C SER A 275 17.26 -8.20 16.62
N LYS A 276 17.05 -6.89 16.77
CA LYS A 276 17.36 -5.92 15.70
C LYS A 276 18.78 -6.10 15.15
N GLN A 277 19.75 -6.32 16.04
CA GLN A 277 21.12 -6.66 15.69
C GLN A 277 21.24 -7.93 14.84
N LYS A 278 20.56 -9.01 15.21
CA LYS A 278 20.56 -10.26 14.41
C LYS A 278 19.87 -10.07 13.06
N ALA A 279 18.81 -9.27 12.98
CA ALA A 279 18.11 -8.97 11.73
C ALA A 279 19.00 -8.13 10.79
N ASP A 280 19.70 -7.13 11.33
CA ASP A 280 20.67 -6.31 10.58
C ASP A 280 21.84 -7.17 10.07
N ILE A 281 22.36 -8.07 10.92
CA ILE A 281 23.39 -9.04 10.53
C ILE A 281 22.87 -9.96 9.42
N ALA A 282 21.66 -10.51 9.55
CA ALA A 282 21.07 -11.39 8.54
C ALA A 282 20.85 -10.67 7.20
N LYS A 283 20.42 -9.41 7.23
CA LYS A 283 20.26 -8.57 6.05
C LYS A 283 21.59 -8.28 5.37
N LYS A 284 22.65 -8.00 6.15
CA LYS A 284 24.01 -7.83 5.63
C LYS A 284 24.50 -9.12 4.98
N ARG A 285 24.35 -10.27 5.66
CA ARG A 285 24.68 -11.60 5.12
C ARG A 285 23.96 -11.89 3.81
N PHE A 286 22.68 -11.53 3.69
CA PHE A 286 21.93 -11.68 2.44
C PHE A 286 22.51 -10.80 1.32
N SER A 287 22.83 -9.54 1.62
CA SER A 287 23.46 -8.63 0.66
C SER A 287 24.80 -9.18 0.17
N ASP A 288 25.64 -9.65 1.10
CA ASP A 288 26.96 -10.22 0.80
C ASP A 288 26.83 -11.52 -0.01
N ALA A 289 25.93 -12.43 0.38
CA ALA A 289 25.65 -13.66 -0.35
C ALA A 289 25.09 -13.40 -1.75
N ARG A 290 24.23 -12.38 -1.89
CA ARG A 290 23.72 -11.94 -3.20
C ARG A 290 24.86 -11.44 -4.08
N LYS A 291 25.75 -10.59 -3.56
CA LYS A 291 26.90 -10.10 -4.31
C LYS A 291 27.80 -11.25 -4.76
N LYS A 292 28.18 -12.14 -3.83
CA LYS A 292 28.97 -13.35 -4.15
C LYS A 292 28.33 -14.20 -5.24
N TYR A 293 27.01 -14.36 -5.22
CA TYR A 293 26.29 -15.11 -6.23
C TYR A 293 26.35 -14.44 -7.62
N GLU A 294 26.14 -13.12 -7.70
CA GLU A 294 26.25 -12.40 -8.97
C GLU A 294 27.69 -12.42 -9.49
N ASP A 295 28.69 -12.18 -8.64
CA ASP A 295 30.11 -12.25 -9.00
C ASP A 295 30.48 -13.67 -9.51
N ALA A 296 29.99 -14.74 -8.86
CA ALA A 296 30.21 -16.11 -9.29
C ALA A 296 29.53 -16.44 -10.62
N LYS A 297 28.37 -15.83 -10.88
CA LYS A 297 27.64 -15.99 -12.14
C LYS A 297 28.36 -15.29 -13.30
N GLU A 298 28.92 -14.10 -13.06
CA GLU A 298 29.75 -13.39 -14.03
C GLU A 298 31.02 -14.18 -14.37
N ARG A 299 31.78 -14.62 -13.35
CA ARG A 299 32.96 -15.47 -13.55
C ARG A 299 32.66 -16.77 -14.29
N TYR A 300 31.49 -17.37 -14.05
CA TYR A 300 31.03 -18.52 -14.80
C TYR A 300 30.79 -18.19 -16.29
N ALA A 301 30.19 -17.04 -16.59
CA ALA A 301 29.98 -16.60 -17.96
C ALA A 301 31.31 -16.38 -18.69
N ASP A 302 32.28 -15.73 -18.04
CA ASP A 302 33.62 -15.49 -18.60
C ASP A 302 34.39 -16.78 -18.84
N ALA A 303 34.41 -17.69 -17.84
CA ALA A 303 35.05 -19.00 -17.99
C ALA A 303 34.43 -19.79 -19.16
N ARG A 304 33.11 -19.67 -19.32
CA ARG A 304 32.39 -20.33 -20.41
C ARG A 304 32.71 -19.73 -21.77
N ALA A 305 32.88 -18.42 -21.87
CA ALA A 305 33.29 -17.76 -23.11
C ALA A 305 34.67 -18.27 -23.55
N LYS A 306 35.65 -18.26 -22.64
CA LYS A 306 37.01 -18.77 -22.90
C LYS A 306 37.03 -20.24 -23.33
N TYR A 307 36.22 -21.08 -22.69
CA TYR A 307 36.08 -22.48 -23.09
C TYR A 307 35.51 -22.64 -24.51
N LEU A 308 34.54 -21.81 -24.91
CA LEU A 308 33.97 -21.85 -26.26
C LEU A 308 34.98 -21.36 -27.29
N GLU A 309 35.74 -20.30 -27.00
CA GLU A 309 36.80 -19.79 -27.87
C GLU A 309 37.91 -20.84 -28.09
N ALA A 310 38.40 -21.49 -27.05
CA ALA A 310 39.39 -22.58 -27.18
C ALA A 310 38.83 -23.78 -27.95
N LYS A 311 37.53 -24.07 -27.77
CA LYS A 311 36.85 -25.11 -28.53
C LYS A 311 36.83 -24.80 -30.03
N ASP A 312 36.50 -23.57 -30.39
CA ASP A 312 36.38 -23.12 -31.78
C ASP A 312 37.77 -22.95 -32.44
N ALA A 313 38.80 -22.60 -31.67
CA ALA A 313 40.20 -22.51 -32.11
C ALA A 313 40.88 -23.89 -32.29
N GLY A 314 40.27 -24.98 -31.85
CA GLY A 314 40.84 -26.32 -31.97
C GLY A 314 41.93 -26.66 -30.95
N ASP A 315 42.17 -25.81 -29.95
CA ASP A 315 43.18 -25.99 -28.90
C ASP A 315 42.77 -27.07 -27.88
N GLU A 316 43.30 -28.29 -28.05
CA GLU A 316 42.94 -29.43 -27.19
C GLU A 316 43.45 -29.29 -25.74
N GLU A 317 44.55 -28.57 -25.51
CA GLU A 317 45.12 -28.38 -24.17
C GLU A 317 44.34 -27.31 -23.40
N GLY A 318 44.05 -26.16 -24.03
CA GLY A 318 43.20 -25.11 -23.47
C GLY A 318 41.75 -25.55 -23.25
N LYS A 319 41.23 -26.50 -24.04
CA LYS A 319 39.89 -27.09 -23.82
C LYS A 319 39.78 -27.80 -22.47
N ILE A 320 40.81 -28.53 -22.04
CA ILE A 320 40.79 -29.28 -20.78
C ILE A 320 40.89 -28.32 -19.59
N GLU A 321 41.80 -27.37 -19.65
CA GLU A 321 42.00 -26.36 -18.61
C GLU A 321 40.74 -25.51 -18.40
N HIS A 322 40.19 -24.95 -19.49
CA HIS A 322 38.99 -24.13 -19.40
C HIS A 322 37.73 -24.93 -19.05
N ALA A 323 37.66 -26.22 -19.39
CA ALA A 323 36.55 -27.08 -18.94
C ALA A 323 36.54 -27.24 -17.42
N LYS A 324 37.72 -27.46 -16.81
CA LYS A 324 37.87 -27.54 -15.35
C LYS A 324 37.46 -26.24 -14.67
N GLU A 325 37.91 -25.10 -15.21
CA GLU A 325 37.54 -23.78 -14.70
C GLU A 325 36.02 -23.52 -14.79
N VAL A 326 35.38 -23.86 -15.91
CA VAL A 326 33.92 -23.73 -16.07
C VAL A 326 33.15 -24.53 -15.02
N LEU A 327 33.59 -25.75 -14.72
CA LEU A 327 32.96 -26.61 -13.71
C LEU A 327 33.12 -26.03 -12.30
N LEU A 328 34.30 -25.51 -11.97
CA LEU A 328 34.55 -24.85 -10.69
C LEU A 328 33.68 -23.61 -10.50
N ARG A 329 33.60 -22.74 -11.52
CA ARG A 329 32.73 -21.55 -11.47
C ARG A 329 31.26 -21.91 -11.45
N SER A 330 30.86 -23.00 -12.11
CA SER A 330 29.49 -23.51 -12.03
C SER A 330 29.14 -23.97 -10.61
N ALA A 331 30.02 -24.74 -9.95
CA ALA A 331 29.83 -25.15 -8.57
C ALA A 331 29.76 -23.95 -7.61
N GLU A 332 30.61 -22.94 -7.80
CA GLU A 332 30.58 -21.68 -7.04
C GLU A 332 29.27 -20.92 -7.19
N SER A 333 28.75 -20.82 -8.42
CA SER A 333 27.45 -20.17 -8.67
C SER A 333 26.29 -20.92 -8.01
N ILE A 334 26.33 -22.26 -8.03
CA ILE A 334 25.32 -23.10 -7.36
C ILE A 334 25.36 -22.89 -5.84
N ILE A 335 26.56 -22.93 -5.23
CA ILE A 335 26.75 -22.69 -3.80
C ILE A 335 26.27 -21.28 -3.43
N GLY A 336 26.69 -20.26 -4.17
CA GLY A 336 26.27 -18.87 -3.93
C GLY A 336 24.76 -18.69 -4.01
N HIS A 337 24.08 -19.38 -4.93
CA HIS A 337 22.61 -19.32 -4.98
C HIS A 337 21.96 -19.92 -3.73
N LEU A 338 22.46 -21.07 -3.27
CA LEU A 338 21.98 -21.74 -2.06
C LEU A 338 22.25 -20.91 -0.81
N GLU A 339 23.43 -20.30 -0.67
CA GLU A 339 23.77 -19.39 0.43
C GLU A 339 22.88 -18.14 0.43
N LYS A 340 22.56 -17.59 -0.74
CA LYS A 340 21.60 -16.48 -0.87
C LYS A 340 20.21 -16.88 -0.38
N ILE A 341 19.76 -18.11 -0.66
CA ILE A 341 18.48 -18.61 -0.15
C ILE A 341 18.56 -18.83 1.36
N LYS A 342 19.63 -19.48 1.86
CA LYS A 342 19.86 -19.72 3.30
C LYS A 342 19.81 -18.42 4.10
N SER A 343 20.53 -17.39 3.68
CA SER A 343 20.53 -16.08 4.35
C SER A 343 19.14 -15.44 4.38
N LYS A 344 18.30 -15.66 3.36
CA LYS A 344 16.91 -15.19 3.37
C LYS A 344 16.02 -15.98 4.33
N VAL A 345 16.29 -17.27 4.55
CA VAL A 345 15.62 -18.05 5.61
C VAL A 345 16.02 -17.52 6.99
N GLU A 346 17.31 -17.24 7.22
CA GLU A 346 17.82 -16.68 8.48
C GLU A 346 17.23 -15.31 8.81
N GLU A 347 17.03 -14.44 7.80
CA GLU A 347 16.43 -13.11 7.96
C GLU A 347 14.91 -13.16 8.25
N SER A 348 14.22 -14.25 7.90
CA SER A 348 12.76 -14.28 7.93
C SER A 348 12.19 -14.44 9.34
N GLU A 349 11.51 -13.41 9.83
CA GLU A 349 10.72 -13.44 11.08
C GLU A 349 9.37 -14.17 10.94
N ASN A 350 8.97 -14.51 9.70
CA ASN A 350 7.69 -15.14 9.38
C ASN A 350 7.80 -16.67 9.24
N ILE A 351 8.94 -17.26 9.59
CA ILE A 351 9.14 -18.70 9.64
C ILE A 351 9.39 -19.08 11.10
N GLU A 352 8.69 -20.11 11.57
CA GLU A 352 8.89 -20.67 12.91
C GLU A 352 10.32 -21.21 13.05
N GLU A 353 10.92 -21.03 14.23
CA GLU A 353 12.35 -21.30 14.45
C GLU A 353 12.77 -22.73 14.06
N ASP A 354 12.01 -23.74 14.47
CA ASP A 354 12.28 -25.14 14.12
C ASP A 354 12.23 -25.39 12.60
N LYS A 355 11.28 -24.75 11.90
CA LYS A 355 11.16 -24.87 10.44
C LYS A 355 12.26 -24.11 9.71
N ALA A 356 12.71 -22.98 10.25
CA ALA A 356 13.84 -22.25 9.71
C ALA A 356 15.11 -23.09 9.83
N ASN A 357 15.34 -23.74 10.99
CA ASN A 357 16.48 -24.61 11.21
C ASN A 357 16.46 -25.86 10.31
N ASP A 358 15.31 -26.51 10.13
CA ASP A 358 15.15 -27.63 9.17
C ASP A 358 15.45 -27.20 7.72
N LEU A 359 14.96 -26.03 7.30
CA LEU A 359 15.27 -25.49 5.96
C LEU A 359 16.76 -25.21 5.79
N ILE A 360 17.39 -24.58 6.79
CA ILE A 360 18.82 -24.26 6.79
C ILE A 360 19.63 -25.56 6.69
N GLY A 361 19.35 -26.56 7.53
CA GLY A 361 20.05 -27.84 7.50
C GLY A 361 19.91 -28.57 6.16
N ARG A 362 18.73 -28.53 5.54
CA ARG A 362 18.55 -29.09 4.18
C ARG A 362 19.37 -28.34 3.12
N ILE A 363 19.47 -27.03 3.22
CA ILE A 363 20.28 -26.23 2.30
C ILE A 363 21.77 -26.52 2.51
N ASP A 364 22.23 -26.55 3.76
CA ASP A 364 23.62 -26.86 4.13
C ASP A 364 24.05 -28.23 3.61
N ASN A 365 23.20 -29.25 3.75
CA ASN A 365 23.47 -30.57 3.18
C ASN A 365 23.66 -30.49 1.65
N GLN A 366 22.84 -29.69 0.93
CA GLN A 366 23.03 -29.54 -0.51
C GLN A 366 24.30 -28.76 -0.86
N ILE A 367 24.70 -27.78 -0.05
CA ILE A 367 25.95 -27.03 -0.22
C ILE A 367 27.14 -27.99 -0.05
N SER A 368 27.19 -28.77 1.03
CA SER A 368 28.27 -29.73 1.30
C SER A 368 28.43 -30.77 0.19
N GLU A 369 27.32 -31.28 -0.36
CA GLU A 369 27.40 -32.20 -1.50
C GLU A 369 28.00 -31.53 -2.76
N VAL A 370 27.73 -30.25 -3.01
CA VAL A 370 28.35 -29.51 -4.13
C VAL A 370 29.80 -29.16 -3.85
N GLU A 371 30.17 -28.88 -2.59
CA GLU A 371 31.55 -28.65 -2.16
C GLU A 371 32.42 -29.90 -2.31
N SER A 372 31.86 -31.08 -2.05
CA SER A 372 32.53 -32.37 -2.33
C SER A 372 32.84 -32.48 -3.82
N ILE A 373 31.83 -32.29 -4.69
CA ILE A 373 32.02 -32.35 -6.14
C ILE A 373 33.01 -31.28 -6.61
N LYS A 374 32.98 -30.08 -6.01
CA LYS A 374 33.96 -29.02 -6.30
C LYS A 374 35.38 -29.46 -5.96
N SER A 375 35.58 -30.19 -4.86
CA SER A 375 36.88 -30.75 -4.49
C SER A 375 37.33 -31.83 -5.47
N ASP A 376 36.42 -32.71 -5.89
CA ASP A 376 36.71 -33.74 -6.91
C ASP A 376 37.12 -33.10 -8.25
N ILE A 377 36.44 -32.02 -8.67
CA ILE A 377 36.80 -31.24 -9.87
C ILE A 377 38.22 -30.67 -9.74
N LYS A 378 38.62 -30.17 -8.55
CA LYS A 378 39.97 -29.63 -8.34
C LYS A 378 41.05 -30.73 -8.44
N ALA A 379 40.77 -31.91 -7.89
CA ALA A 379 41.69 -33.03 -7.86
C ALA A 379 41.81 -33.77 -9.21
N ALA A 380 40.85 -33.62 -10.11
CA ALA A 380 40.88 -34.27 -11.42
C ALA A 380 42.08 -33.79 -12.28
N GLU A 381 42.88 -34.73 -12.76
CA GLU A 381 44.06 -34.49 -13.61
C GLU A 381 43.84 -34.99 -15.04
N THR A 382 42.94 -35.97 -15.23
CA THR A 382 42.64 -36.57 -16.53
C THR A 382 41.34 -36.06 -17.16
N ALA A 383 41.24 -36.18 -18.49
CA ALA A 383 40.03 -35.81 -19.21
C ALA A 383 38.82 -36.71 -18.86
N GLU A 384 39.05 -37.99 -18.54
CA GLU A 384 38.00 -38.88 -18.03
C GLU A 384 37.46 -38.43 -16.67
N GLU A 385 38.34 -38.11 -15.71
CA GLU A 385 37.95 -37.64 -14.37
C GLU A 385 37.16 -36.34 -14.42
N ILE A 386 37.58 -35.39 -15.26
CA ILE A 386 36.84 -34.12 -15.47
C ILE A 386 35.44 -34.39 -16.04
N ARG A 387 35.30 -35.36 -16.96
CA ARG A 387 33.99 -35.72 -17.53
C ARG A 387 33.07 -36.38 -16.50
N GLU A 388 33.58 -37.25 -15.64
CA GLU A 388 32.79 -37.87 -14.58
C GLU A 388 32.38 -36.84 -13.52
N ALA A 389 33.29 -35.96 -13.11
CA ALA A 389 32.96 -34.84 -12.20
C ALA A 389 31.89 -33.90 -12.80
N ALA A 390 31.97 -33.63 -14.12
CA ALA A 390 30.95 -32.86 -14.83
C ALA A 390 29.58 -33.55 -14.85
N LYS A 391 29.52 -34.88 -15.03
CA LYS A 391 28.27 -35.65 -14.96
C LYS A 391 27.67 -35.59 -13.56
N SER A 392 28.49 -35.78 -12.52
CA SER A 392 28.07 -35.69 -11.12
C SER A 392 27.53 -34.31 -10.78
N LEU A 393 28.24 -33.23 -11.15
CA LEU A 393 27.79 -31.86 -10.93
C LEU A 393 26.47 -31.58 -11.65
N LYS A 394 26.33 -32.02 -12.90
CA LYS A 394 25.10 -31.84 -13.69
C LYS A 394 23.91 -32.58 -13.09
N GLY A 395 24.10 -33.84 -12.67
CA GLY A 395 23.06 -34.61 -11.99
C GLY A 395 22.62 -33.93 -10.70
N LYS A 396 23.59 -33.46 -9.92
CA LYS A 396 23.33 -32.73 -8.68
C LYS A 396 22.60 -31.40 -8.93
N TRP A 397 23.01 -30.63 -9.93
CA TRP A 397 22.34 -29.40 -10.35
C TRP A 397 20.87 -29.62 -10.71
N ASN A 398 20.55 -30.67 -11.48
CA ASN A 398 19.17 -30.96 -11.85
C ASN A 398 18.29 -31.17 -10.60
N ASN A 399 18.83 -31.83 -9.56
CA ASN A 399 18.13 -32.02 -8.29
C ASN A 399 18.02 -30.70 -7.50
N ILE A 400 19.13 -29.97 -7.36
CA ILE A 400 19.20 -28.70 -6.63
C ILE A 400 18.27 -27.66 -7.24
N LYS A 401 18.18 -27.56 -8.56
CA LYS A 401 17.37 -26.57 -9.27
C LYS A 401 15.92 -26.56 -8.77
N HIS A 402 15.31 -27.73 -8.63
CA HIS A 402 13.94 -27.84 -8.13
C HIS A 402 13.83 -27.55 -6.63
N LYS A 403 14.79 -28.05 -5.82
CA LYS A 403 14.82 -27.81 -4.37
C LYS A 403 15.04 -26.33 -4.03
N ALA A 404 16.00 -25.67 -4.69
CA ALA A 404 16.29 -24.25 -4.52
C ALA A 404 15.07 -23.39 -4.84
N LYS A 405 14.33 -23.70 -5.92
CA LYS A 405 13.06 -23.05 -6.22
C LYS A 405 12.04 -23.25 -5.10
N ALA A 406 11.86 -24.49 -4.63
CA ALA A 406 10.93 -24.78 -3.54
C ALA A 406 11.30 -24.06 -2.23
N PHE A 407 12.59 -23.96 -1.89
CA PHE A 407 13.05 -23.20 -0.73
C PHE A 407 12.75 -21.71 -0.86
N ALA A 408 13.05 -21.10 -2.01
CA ALA A 408 12.73 -19.71 -2.28
C ALA A 408 11.22 -19.43 -2.19
N GLU A 409 10.40 -20.31 -2.76
CA GLU A 409 8.94 -20.23 -2.69
C GLU A 409 8.41 -20.32 -1.25
N ARG A 410 8.98 -21.19 -0.41
CA ARG A 410 8.61 -21.27 1.02
C ARG A 410 8.88 -19.97 1.76
N VAL A 411 10.02 -19.31 1.48
CA VAL A 411 10.36 -18.02 2.09
C VAL A 411 9.38 -16.92 1.66
N VAL A 412 9.06 -16.85 0.36
CA VAL A 412 8.09 -15.88 -0.17
C VAL A 412 6.70 -16.14 0.40
N THR A 413 6.26 -17.40 0.43
CA THR A 413 4.97 -17.81 0.99
C THR A 413 4.85 -17.43 2.46
N ALA A 414 5.90 -17.68 3.25
CA ALA A 414 5.93 -17.28 4.66
C ALA A 414 5.78 -15.76 4.83
N ARG A 415 6.45 -14.96 4.00
CA ARG A 415 6.29 -13.50 4.01
C ARG A 415 4.85 -13.08 3.68
N ILE A 416 4.25 -13.67 2.65
CA ILE A 416 2.86 -13.40 2.27
C ILE A 416 1.92 -13.77 3.43
N GLN A 417 2.11 -14.93 4.05
CA GLN A 417 1.32 -15.36 5.21
C GLN A 417 1.45 -14.37 6.39
N GLY A 418 2.65 -13.84 6.64
CA GLY A 418 2.88 -12.80 7.63
C GLY A 418 2.05 -11.53 7.36
N VAL A 419 2.06 -11.05 6.12
CA VAL A 419 1.24 -9.88 5.69
C VAL A 419 -0.26 -10.18 5.83
N VAL A 420 -0.70 -11.37 5.43
CA VAL A 420 -2.10 -11.80 5.61
C VAL A 420 -2.48 -11.82 7.09
N HIS A 421 -1.60 -12.29 7.97
CA HIS A 421 -1.84 -12.31 9.41
C HIS A 421 -1.98 -10.88 9.98
N GLN A 422 -1.10 -9.97 9.56
CA GLN A 422 -1.21 -8.55 9.91
C GLN A 422 -2.52 -7.93 9.41
N GLY A 423 -2.93 -8.24 8.18
CA GLY A 423 -4.21 -7.83 7.61
C GLY A 423 -5.41 -8.33 8.41
N GLN A 424 -5.40 -9.60 8.84
CA GLN A 424 -6.46 -10.17 9.70
C GLN A 424 -6.55 -9.48 11.06
N VAL A 425 -5.40 -9.10 11.63
CA VAL A 425 -5.36 -8.38 12.91
C VAL A 425 -5.84 -6.94 12.74
N LEU A 426 -5.49 -6.30 11.63
CA LEU A 426 -5.98 -4.97 11.28
C LEU A 426 -7.49 -5.00 11.04
N GLU A 427 -8.04 -5.97 10.30
CA GLU A 427 -9.48 -6.19 10.14
C GLU A 427 -10.16 -6.26 11.51
N LYS A 428 -9.61 -7.06 12.42
CA LYS A 428 -10.13 -7.18 13.78
C LYS A 428 -10.07 -5.88 14.57
N LYS A 429 -9.06 -5.01 14.38
CA LYS A 429 -8.97 -3.70 15.04
C LYS A 429 -9.91 -2.67 14.42
N LEU A 430 -10.01 -2.62 13.10
CA LEU A 430 -10.91 -1.72 12.38
C LEU A 430 -12.38 -2.00 12.68
N GLN A 431 -12.72 -3.26 12.95
CA GLN A 431 -14.04 -3.63 13.50
C GLN A 431 -14.37 -2.96 14.85
N TRP A 432 -13.39 -2.42 15.58
CA TRP A 432 -13.63 -1.65 16.81
C TRP A 432 -13.77 -0.15 16.52
N VAL A 433 -13.15 0.34 15.44
CA VAL A 433 -13.09 1.77 15.12
C VAL A 433 -14.27 2.23 14.26
N PHE A 434 -14.69 1.42 13.29
CA PHE A 434 -15.78 1.75 12.37
C PHE A 434 -17.16 1.25 12.82
N LEU A 435 -17.36 0.97 14.12
CA LEU A 435 -18.62 0.41 14.67
C LEU A 435 -19.14 1.06 15.96
#